data_AF-A0A4V1TBF0-F1
#
_entry.id   AF-A0A4V1TBF0-F1
#
_cell.length_a   1.000
_cell.length_b   1.000
_cell.length_c   1.000
_cell.angle_alpha   90.00
_cell.angle_beta   90.00
_cell.angle_gamma   90.00
#
_symmetry.space_group_name_H-M   'P 1'
#
loop_
_entity.id
_entity.type
_entity.pdbx_description
1 polymer ?
#
loop_
_entity_poly.entity_id
_entity_poly.type
_entity_poly.pdbx_seq_one_letter_code
_entity_poly.pdbx_strand_id
1 'polypeptide(L)'
;MSKSFRGATKDGKPNESIRKETQKEALQIYRQDAMARLAQAILSPFGFHERLASFWTDHFSTSALKSLPMRMVVPLYEAEAIRPNLAGSFANLLKAAMLHPAMLIYLDQSDGAGMDAPAGRSGGRAVNESLGRELLELHTLGAGSGYTQEDVRAAALILTGLSVDRRALEVVYRPRISEGGSISLLGEVYEDDEAGSQDHLRMLEDLALNPMTAEHVCRKLVIHFVADEPPADVVAAMTAAWAETEGDLKAVYRAMLDHPRAWSDPGQKIKRPFEFVVSGFR
;
A
#
# COMPACT_ATOMS: atom_id res chain seq x y z
N MET A 1 -19.71 -30.13 0.39
CA MET A 1 -18.41 -30.59 -0.18
C MET A 1 -18.61 -30.83 -1.67
N SER A 2 -18.30 -29.81 -2.51
CA SER A 2 -18.64 -29.82 -3.94
C SER A 2 -17.50 -30.37 -4.80
N LYS A 3 -17.87 -31.23 -5.76
CA LYS A 3 -17.03 -31.88 -6.76
C LYS A 3 -16.38 -30.85 -7.70
N SER A 4 -15.10 -30.48 -7.54
CA SER A 4 -14.41 -29.66 -8.56
C SER A 4 -12.89 -29.89 -8.74
N PHE A 5 -12.24 -30.81 -8.02
CA PHE A 5 -10.79 -30.99 -8.12
C PHE A 5 -10.32 -32.21 -8.95
N ARG A 6 -11.21 -32.88 -9.70
CA ARG A 6 -10.80 -33.93 -10.66
C ARG A 6 -10.44 -33.28 -12.00
N GLY A 7 -9.18 -32.92 -12.21
CA GLY A 7 -8.71 -32.47 -13.53
C GLY A 7 -7.39 -31.69 -13.56
N ALA A 8 -6.89 -31.23 -12.41
CA ALA A 8 -5.68 -30.40 -12.32
C ALA A 8 -4.40 -31.10 -12.85
N THR A 9 -4.39 -32.43 -12.89
CA THR A 9 -3.30 -33.24 -13.43
C THR A 9 -3.81 -34.14 -14.55
N LYS A 10 -3.02 -34.22 -15.63
CA LYS A 10 -3.18 -35.18 -16.73
C LYS A 10 -1.86 -35.92 -16.85
N ASP A 11 -1.88 -37.25 -16.75
CA ASP A 11 -0.68 -38.11 -16.80
C ASP A 11 0.43 -37.71 -15.80
N GLY A 12 0.03 -37.29 -14.59
CA GLY A 12 0.95 -36.87 -13.52
C GLY A 12 1.60 -35.49 -13.74
N LYS A 13 1.29 -34.79 -14.84
CA LYS A 13 1.75 -33.43 -15.13
C LYS A 13 0.61 -32.41 -14.97
N PRO A 14 0.91 -31.14 -14.65
CA PRO A 14 -0.09 -30.08 -14.65
C PRO A 14 -0.82 -30.04 -15.99
N ASN A 15 -2.14 -30.05 -15.96
CA ASN A 15 -2.95 -30.07 -17.17
C ASN A 15 -2.77 -28.75 -17.95
N GLU A 16 -2.09 -28.83 -19.10
CA GLU A 16 -1.68 -27.65 -19.87
C GLU A 16 -2.89 -26.84 -20.39
N SER A 17 -3.99 -27.51 -20.74
CA SER A 17 -5.19 -26.81 -21.24
C SER A 17 -5.84 -25.98 -20.13
N ILE A 18 -5.98 -26.55 -18.93
CA ILE A 18 -6.50 -25.83 -17.75
C ILE A 18 -5.60 -24.65 -17.42
N ARG A 19 -4.27 -24.84 -17.43
CA ARG A 19 -3.33 -23.74 -17.17
C ARG A 19 -3.48 -22.59 -18.17
N LYS A 20 -3.62 -22.89 -19.47
CA LYS A 20 -3.84 -21.88 -20.51
C LYS A 20 -5.18 -21.16 -20.34
N GLU A 21 -6.22 -21.90 -19.98
CA GLU A 21 -7.56 -21.35 -19.72
C GLU A 21 -7.56 -20.41 -18.51
N THR A 22 -7.01 -20.83 -17.37
CA THR A 22 -6.86 -19.98 -16.18
C THR A 22 -6.03 -18.73 -16.47
N GLN A 23 -4.97 -18.84 -17.27
CA GLN A 23 -4.17 -17.67 -17.67
C GLN A 23 -4.96 -16.67 -18.50
N LYS A 24 -5.79 -17.18 -19.42
CA LYS A 24 -6.65 -16.37 -20.29
C LYS A 24 -7.73 -15.66 -19.46
N GLU A 25 -8.38 -16.37 -18.54
CA GLU A 25 -9.40 -15.82 -17.65
C GLU A 25 -8.84 -14.71 -16.75
N ALA A 26 -7.71 -14.95 -16.09
CA ALA A 26 -7.07 -13.94 -15.24
C ALA A 26 -6.68 -12.67 -16.03
N LEU A 27 -6.21 -12.83 -17.28
CA LEU A 27 -5.93 -11.69 -18.15
C LEU A 27 -7.20 -10.95 -18.58
N GLN A 28 -8.29 -11.68 -18.83
CA GLN A 28 -9.57 -11.09 -19.19
C GLN A 28 -10.17 -10.29 -18.02
N ILE A 29 -10.14 -10.82 -16.80
CA ILE A 29 -10.57 -10.12 -15.58
C ILE A 29 -9.77 -8.84 -15.39
N TYR A 30 -8.44 -8.92 -15.46
CA TYR A 30 -7.58 -7.75 -15.34
C TYR A 30 -7.86 -6.68 -16.40
N ARG A 31 -8.11 -7.09 -17.66
CA ARG A 31 -8.48 -6.15 -18.73
C ARG A 31 -9.84 -5.51 -18.49
N GLN A 32 -10.82 -6.28 -18.02
CA GLN A 32 -12.15 -5.77 -17.69
C GLN A 32 -12.07 -4.73 -16.57
N ASP A 33 -11.31 -5.02 -15.51
CA ASP A 33 -11.06 -4.09 -14.41
C ASP A 33 -10.35 -2.80 -14.88
N ALA A 34 -9.27 -2.92 -15.66
CA ALA A 34 -8.57 -1.76 -16.20
C ALA A 34 -9.49 -0.86 -17.06
N MET A 35 -10.39 -1.46 -17.84
CA MET A 35 -11.40 -0.72 -18.61
C MET A 35 -12.48 -0.11 -17.72
N ALA A 36 -12.92 -0.81 -16.67
CA ALA A 36 -13.87 -0.29 -15.70
C ALA A 36 -13.30 0.93 -14.96
N ARG A 37 -12.03 0.88 -14.56
CA ARG A 37 -11.32 2.01 -13.93
C ARG A 37 -11.22 3.21 -14.87
N LEU A 38 -10.89 2.99 -16.14
CA LEU A 38 -10.88 4.05 -17.15
C LEU A 38 -12.28 4.65 -17.35
N ALA A 39 -13.30 3.81 -17.49
CA ALA A 39 -14.69 4.24 -17.63
C ALA A 39 -15.15 5.03 -16.40
N GLN A 40 -14.79 4.59 -15.19
CA GLN A 40 -15.10 5.30 -13.96
C GLN A 40 -14.45 6.69 -13.93
N ALA A 41 -13.17 6.80 -14.28
CA ALA A 41 -12.48 8.09 -14.36
C ALA A 41 -13.10 9.04 -15.41
N ILE A 42 -13.60 8.50 -16.53
CA ILE A 42 -14.28 9.28 -17.58
C ILE A 42 -15.68 9.72 -17.15
N LEU A 43 -16.49 8.80 -16.60
CA LEU A 43 -17.93 9.01 -16.38
C LEU A 43 -18.24 9.61 -15.01
N SER A 44 -17.35 9.49 -14.02
CA SER A 44 -17.61 9.99 -12.67
C SER A 44 -17.78 11.51 -12.64
N PRO A 45 -18.82 12.06 -11.99
CA PRO A 45 -18.94 13.50 -11.77
C PRO A 45 -17.92 14.02 -10.74
N PHE A 46 -17.27 13.13 -9.98
CA PHE A 46 -16.34 13.46 -8.91
C PHE A 46 -14.88 13.40 -9.37
N GLY A 47 -14.48 14.28 -10.28
CA GLY A 47 -13.14 14.27 -10.89
C GLY A 47 -11.99 14.34 -9.88
N PHE A 48 -12.14 15.12 -8.79
CA PHE A 48 -11.13 15.18 -7.73
C PHE A 48 -10.96 13.83 -7.00
N HIS A 49 -12.06 13.13 -6.73
CA HIS A 49 -12.02 11.81 -6.10
C HIS A 49 -11.28 10.77 -6.97
N GLU A 50 -11.51 10.77 -8.29
CA GLU A 50 -10.83 9.83 -9.19
C GLU A 50 -9.33 10.14 -9.34
N ARG A 51 -8.94 11.42 -9.27
CA ARG A 51 -7.54 11.83 -9.22
C ARG A 51 -6.88 11.42 -7.90
N LEU A 52 -7.57 11.56 -6.77
CA LEU A 52 -7.11 11.04 -5.47
C LEU A 52 -6.93 9.53 -5.51
N ALA A 53 -7.91 8.77 -6.02
CA ALA A 53 -7.80 7.32 -6.16
C ALA A 53 -6.56 6.94 -6.99
N SER A 54 -6.32 7.66 -8.09
CA SER A 54 -5.12 7.48 -8.91
C SER A 54 -3.83 7.80 -8.15
N PHE A 55 -3.79 8.91 -7.41
CA PHE A 55 -2.64 9.30 -6.57
C PHE A 55 -2.33 8.24 -5.51
N TRP A 56 -3.33 7.76 -4.78
CA TRP A 56 -3.11 6.82 -3.68
C TRP A 56 -2.79 5.40 -4.15
N THR A 57 -3.36 4.98 -5.28
CA THR A 57 -2.98 3.71 -5.92
C THR A 57 -1.53 3.75 -6.41
N ASP A 58 -1.05 4.92 -6.86
CA ASP A 58 0.36 5.15 -7.24
C ASP A 58 1.26 5.25 -6.01
N HIS A 59 0.80 5.90 -4.93
CA HIS A 59 1.54 6.03 -3.68
C HIS A 59 1.76 4.67 -2.99
N PHE A 60 0.74 3.82 -2.96
CA PHE A 60 0.79 2.47 -2.39
C PHE A 60 0.83 1.41 -3.49
N SER A 61 1.74 1.57 -4.46
CA SER A 61 1.76 0.78 -5.68
C SER A 61 1.93 -0.73 -5.44
N THR A 62 1.12 -1.52 -6.15
CA THR A 62 1.33 -2.96 -6.33
C THR A 62 1.34 -3.30 -7.81
N SER A 63 1.82 -4.49 -8.20
CA SER A 63 1.90 -4.90 -9.60
C SER A 63 1.12 -6.17 -9.90
N ALA A 64 0.14 -6.06 -10.80
CA ALA A 64 -0.56 -7.19 -11.39
C ALA A 64 0.36 -8.10 -12.22
N LEU A 65 1.55 -7.61 -12.60
CA LEU A 65 2.54 -8.36 -13.37
C LEU A 65 3.45 -9.23 -12.49
N LYS A 66 3.44 -9.05 -11.16
CA LYS A 66 4.26 -9.83 -10.21
C LYS A 66 4.04 -11.34 -10.36
N SER A 67 2.79 -11.76 -10.50
CA SER A 67 2.43 -13.17 -10.71
C SER A 67 1.01 -13.31 -11.27
N LEU A 68 0.65 -14.51 -11.74
CA LEU A 68 -0.69 -14.75 -12.28
C LEU A 68 -1.82 -14.47 -11.27
N PRO A 69 -1.74 -14.89 -9.99
CA PRO A 69 -2.77 -14.56 -8.99
C PRO A 69 -2.92 -13.04 -8.76
N MET A 70 -1.84 -12.27 -8.87
CA MET A 70 -1.87 -10.82 -8.66
C MET A 70 -2.74 -10.08 -9.68
N ARG A 71 -2.99 -10.66 -10.87
CA ARG A 71 -3.94 -10.11 -11.85
C ARG A 71 -5.39 -10.08 -11.34
N MET A 72 -5.71 -10.89 -10.33
CA MET A 72 -7.04 -10.93 -9.70
C MET A 72 -7.07 -10.14 -8.40
N VAL A 73 -5.97 -10.09 -7.65
CA VAL A 73 -5.92 -9.46 -6.32
C VAL A 73 -5.70 -7.94 -6.39
N VAL A 74 -4.94 -7.45 -7.38
CA VAL A 74 -4.69 -6.00 -7.55
C VAL A 74 -5.96 -5.19 -7.83
N PRO A 75 -6.91 -5.66 -8.68
CA PRO A 75 -8.22 -5.02 -8.79
C PRO A 75 -8.94 -4.82 -7.44
N LEU A 76 -8.94 -5.84 -6.59
CA LEU A 76 -9.59 -5.78 -5.27
C LEU A 76 -8.90 -4.77 -4.36
N TYR A 77 -7.57 -4.64 -4.44
CA TYR A 77 -6.81 -3.72 -3.62
C TYR A 77 -7.26 -2.26 -3.73
N GLU A 78 -7.51 -1.77 -4.95
CA GLU A 78 -8.02 -0.40 -5.12
C GLU A 78 -9.43 -0.24 -4.52
N ALA A 79 -10.29 -1.25 -4.72
CA ALA A 79 -11.69 -1.22 -4.29
C ALA A 79 -11.87 -1.41 -2.77
N GLU A 80 -11.00 -2.19 -2.12
CA GLU A 80 -11.11 -2.59 -0.72
C GLU A 80 -10.22 -1.75 0.20
N ALA A 81 -8.99 -1.42 -0.22
CA ALA A 81 -8.04 -0.71 0.62
C ALA A 81 -8.01 0.81 0.32
N ILE A 82 -7.96 1.20 -0.95
CA ILE A 82 -7.71 2.60 -1.32
C ILE A 82 -9.00 3.42 -1.30
N ARG A 83 -9.97 3.10 -2.17
CA ARG A 83 -11.17 3.92 -2.38
C ARG A 83 -12.01 4.16 -1.12
N PRO A 84 -12.26 3.15 -0.25
CA PRO A 84 -13.06 3.36 0.95
C PRO A 84 -12.40 4.30 1.98
N ASN A 85 -11.06 4.41 1.95
CA ASN A 85 -10.29 5.14 2.96
C ASN A 85 -9.83 6.54 2.51
N LEU A 86 -10.18 6.98 1.29
CA LEU A 86 -9.77 8.28 0.74
C LEU A 86 -10.28 9.50 1.53
N ALA A 87 -11.31 9.31 2.35
CA ALA A 87 -11.94 10.37 3.14
C ALA A 87 -11.78 10.17 4.66
N GLY A 88 -10.93 9.21 5.07
CA GLY A 88 -10.62 8.90 6.46
C GLY A 88 -9.30 9.51 6.94
N SER A 89 -8.70 8.93 7.97
CA SER A 89 -7.34 9.28 8.41
C SER A 89 -6.28 8.57 7.57
N PHE A 90 -5.09 9.16 7.49
CA PHE A 90 -3.95 8.51 6.84
C PHE A 90 -3.58 7.19 7.53
N ALA A 91 -3.67 7.10 8.86
CA ALA A 91 -3.43 5.86 9.58
C ALA A 91 -4.35 4.72 9.12
N ASN A 92 -5.64 5.00 8.89
CA ASN A 92 -6.58 4.00 8.38
C ASN A 92 -6.26 3.60 6.94
N LEU A 93 -5.95 4.56 6.07
CA LEU A 93 -5.55 4.27 4.70
C LEU A 93 -4.24 3.47 4.64
N LEU A 94 -3.24 3.83 5.45
CA LEU A 94 -1.96 3.16 5.56
C LEU A 94 -2.13 1.71 6.03
N LYS A 95 -2.90 1.47 7.10
CA LYS A 95 -3.20 0.11 7.57
C LYS A 95 -3.93 -0.71 6.52
N ALA A 96 -4.99 -0.15 5.93
CA ALA A 96 -5.75 -0.83 4.89
C ALA A 96 -4.86 -1.22 3.70
N ALA A 97 -3.96 -0.32 3.29
CA ALA A 97 -3.02 -0.55 2.20
C ALA A 97 -1.95 -1.60 2.54
N MET A 98 -1.22 -1.39 3.64
CA MET A 98 -0.05 -2.19 4.02
C MET A 98 -0.41 -3.61 4.45
N LEU A 99 -1.59 -3.78 5.05
CA LEU A 99 -2.06 -5.08 5.51
C LEU A 99 -2.95 -5.78 4.48
N HIS A 100 -3.18 -5.21 3.30
CA HIS A 100 -3.95 -5.91 2.29
C HIS A 100 -3.17 -7.12 1.72
N PRO A 101 -3.84 -8.26 1.44
CA PRO A 101 -3.21 -9.44 0.84
C PRO A 101 -2.38 -9.13 -0.42
N ALA A 102 -2.83 -8.19 -1.26
CA ALA A 102 -2.09 -7.73 -2.45
C ALA A 102 -0.70 -7.20 -2.09
N MET A 103 -0.59 -6.34 -1.08
CA MET A 103 0.68 -5.72 -0.67
C MET A 103 1.62 -6.77 -0.08
N LEU A 104 1.11 -7.60 0.83
CA LEU A 104 1.88 -8.67 1.45
C LEU A 104 2.39 -9.71 0.43
N ILE A 105 1.61 -10.03 -0.60
CA ILE A 105 2.06 -10.90 -1.70
C ILE A 105 3.06 -10.18 -2.61
N TYR A 106 2.83 -8.90 -2.91
CA TYR A 106 3.68 -8.13 -3.81
C TYR A 106 5.13 -8.04 -3.30
N LEU A 107 5.28 -7.81 -1.99
CA LEU A 107 6.57 -7.66 -1.31
C LEU A 107 7.09 -8.95 -0.67
N ASP A 108 6.49 -10.08 -1.03
CA ASP A 108 6.90 -11.42 -0.59
C ASP A 108 6.98 -11.54 0.95
N GLN A 109 6.07 -10.88 1.69
CA GLN A 109 6.16 -10.79 3.15
C GLN A 109 6.14 -12.17 3.82
N SER A 110 5.35 -13.10 3.27
CA SER A 110 5.28 -14.48 3.77
C SER A 110 6.59 -15.26 3.58
N ASP A 111 7.56 -14.74 2.84
CA ASP A 111 8.85 -15.40 2.56
C ASP A 111 9.92 -15.13 3.62
N GLY A 112 9.69 -14.18 4.54
CA GLY A 112 10.57 -13.93 5.68
C GLY A 112 10.21 -14.72 6.96
N ALA A 113 11.15 -14.76 7.91
CA ALA A 113 10.88 -15.09 9.32
C ALA A 113 11.79 -14.27 10.23
N GLY A 114 11.34 -14.05 11.47
CA GLY A 114 12.18 -13.50 12.54
C GLY A 114 13.44 -14.34 12.75
N MET A 115 14.54 -13.68 13.14
CA MET A 115 15.82 -14.34 13.41
C MET A 115 15.72 -15.28 14.61
N ASP A 116 14.97 -14.89 15.63
CA ASP A 116 14.70 -15.67 16.84
C ASP A 116 13.45 -16.56 16.74
N ALA A 117 12.73 -16.47 15.62
CA ALA A 117 11.62 -17.35 15.35
C ALA A 117 12.08 -18.81 15.16
N PRO A 118 11.26 -19.83 15.50
CA PRO A 118 11.58 -21.23 15.24
C PRO A 118 12.01 -21.54 13.81
N ALA A 119 11.40 -20.91 12.81
CA ALA A 119 11.75 -21.07 11.40
C ALA A 119 13.06 -20.36 10.99
N GLY A 120 13.43 -19.27 11.67
CA GLY A 120 14.69 -18.56 11.47
C GLY A 120 15.87 -19.28 12.10
N ARG A 121 15.71 -19.74 13.34
CA ARG A 121 16.73 -20.49 14.10
C ARG A 121 17.18 -21.79 13.43
N SER A 122 16.32 -22.43 12.65
CA SER A 122 16.68 -23.63 11.87
C SER A 122 17.52 -23.33 10.62
N GLY A 123 17.93 -22.07 10.40
CA GLY A 123 18.71 -21.63 9.23
C GLY A 123 17.91 -21.64 7.92
N GLY A 124 16.59 -21.77 8.00
CA GLY A 124 15.72 -22.05 6.84
C GLY A 124 15.09 -20.80 6.20
N ARG A 125 15.07 -19.65 6.89
CA ARG A 125 14.39 -18.44 6.41
C ARG A 125 15.01 -17.18 7.05
N ALA A 126 15.49 -16.25 6.23
CA ALA A 126 15.99 -14.95 6.69
C ALA A 126 14.85 -13.93 6.82
N VAL A 127 15.08 -12.82 7.50
CA VAL A 127 14.15 -11.68 7.52
C VAL A 127 14.03 -11.11 6.11
N ASN A 128 12.79 -10.89 5.65
CA ASN A 128 12.53 -10.16 4.42
C ASN A 128 12.32 -8.67 4.76
N GLU A 129 13.27 -7.82 4.38
CA GLU A 129 13.22 -6.39 4.68
C GLU A 129 12.40 -5.57 3.66
N SER A 130 11.89 -6.16 2.57
CA SER A 130 11.24 -5.41 1.49
C SER A 130 10.04 -4.59 1.97
N LEU A 131 9.09 -5.18 2.71
CA LEU A 131 7.93 -4.44 3.21
C LEU A 131 8.33 -3.36 4.23
N GLY A 132 9.23 -3.67 5.17
CA GLY A 132 9.72 -2.68 6.14
C GLY A 132 10.42 -1.49 5.46
N ARG A 133 11.23 -1.76 4.43
CA ARG A 133 11.91 -0.72 3.65
C ARG A 133 10.93 0.15 2.88
N GLU A 134 10.00 -0.44 2.13
CA GLU A 134 9.02 0.33 1.36
C GLU A 134 8.07 1.12 2.27
N LEU A 135 7.71 0.54 3.43
CA LEU A 135 6.93 1.23 4.45
C LEU A 135 7.60 2.53 4.87
N LEU A 136 8.87 2.48 5.30
CA LEU A 136 9.61 3.67 5.74
C LEU A 136 9.92 4.63 4.58
N GLU A 137 10.43 4.10 3.47
CA GLU A 137 11.00 4.90 2.38
C GLU A 137 9.96 5.49 1.43
N LEU A 138 8.98 4.69 1.00
CA LEU A 138 8.08 5.06 -0.08
C LEU A 138 6.74 5.55 0.45
N HIS A 139 6.25 4.89 1.50
CA HIS A 139 4.88 5.00 1.98
C HIS A 139 4.70 5.89 3.20
N THR A 140 5.76 6.16 3.97
CA THR A 140 5.68 6.99 5.19
C THR A 140 6.73 8.09 5.22
N LEU A 141 7.88 7.87 5.85
CA LEU A 141 8.86 8.91 6.17
C LEU A 141 9.49 9.57 4.94
N GLY A 142 9.55 8.85 3.82
CA GLY A 142 10.21 9.33 2.61
C GLY A 142 11.70 9.04 2.58
N ALA A 143 12.25 8.85 1.38
CA ALA A 143 13.68 8.61 1.20
C ALA A 143 14.52 9.79 1.73
N GLY A 144 15.58 9.47 2.47
CA GLY A 144 16.51 10.48 3.01
C GLY A 144 15.99 11.25 4.23
N SER A 145 14.92 10.78 4.87
CA SER A 145 14.37 11.34 6.12
C SER A 145 15.20 11.02 7.37
N GLY A 146 16.29 10.26 7.25
CA GLY A 146 17.22 10.02 8.35
C GLY A 146 16.96 8.75 9.17
N TYR A 147 15.96 7.93 8.80
CA TYR A 147 15.93 6.53 9.27
C TYR A 147 17.16 5.78 8.77
N THR A 148 17.56 4.76 9.53
CA THR A 148 18.76 3.97 9.29
C THR A 148 18.42 2.60 8.70
N GLN A 149 19.46 1.88 8.26
CA GLN A 149 19.31 0.47 7.87
C GLN A 149 18.90 -0.42 9.06
N GLU A 150 19.20 0.00 10.30
CA GLU A 150 18.74 -0.68 11.51
C GLU A 150 17.23 -0.50 11.70
N ASP A 151 16.70 0.71 11.45
CA ASP A 151 15.26 0.97 11.49
C ASP A 151 14.50 0.14 10.43
N VAL A 152 15.07 -0.02 9.23
CA VAL A 152 14.49 -0.90 8.20
C VAL A 152 14.39 -2.34 8.70
N ARG A 153 15.44 -2.83 9.36
CA ARG A 153 15.44 -4.18 9.92
C ARG A 153 14.46 -4.29 11.09
N ALA A 154 14.40 -3.30 11.97
CA ALA A 154 13.47 -3.27 13.09
C ALA A 154 12.01 -3.29 12.62
N ALA A 155 11.65 -2.46 11.64
CA ALA A 155 10.33 -2.48 11.02
C ALA A 155 10.02 -3.84 10.38
N ALA A 156 11.00 -4.43 9.68
CA ALA A 156 10.84 -5.77 9.10
C ALA A 156 10.60 -6.85 10.16
N LEU A 157 11.31 -6.79 11.29
CA LEU A 157 11.14 -7.71 12.43
C LEU A 157 9.75 -7.56 13.05
N ILE A 158 9.25 -6.34 13.28
CA ILE A 158 7.89 -6.08 13.77
C ILE A 158 6.82 -6.68 12.84
N LEU A 159 7.07 -6.66 11.53
CA LEU A 159 6.14 -7.19 10.52
C LEU A 159 6.21 -8.72 10.37
N THR A 160 7.21 -9.39 10.96
CA THR A 160 7.28 -10.85 10.89
C THR A 160 6.07 -11.50 11.56
N GLY A 161 5.74 -12.73 11.18
CA GLY A 161 4.48 -13.36 11.57
C GLY A 161 3.31 -13.03 10.64
N LEU A 162 3.25 -11.82 10.06
CA LEU A 162 2.23 -11.48 9.05
C LEU A 162 2.41 -12.32 7.77
N SER A 163 1.32 -12.92 7.32
CA SER A 163 1.29 -13.79 6.15
C SER A 163 -0.08 -13.74 5.46
N VAL A 164 -0.20 -14.40 4.32
CA VAL A 164 -1.46 -14.52 3.57
C VAL A 164 -1.82 -15.99 3.39
N ASP A 165 -3.04 -16.36 3.75
CA ASP A 165 -3.64 -17.59 3.23
C ASP A 165 -3.99 -17.36 1.76
N ARG A 166 -3.17 -17.89 0.85
CA ARG A 166 -3.34 -17.70 -0.60
C ARG A 166 -4.61 -18.35 -1.17
N ARG A 167 -5.30 -19.23 -0.43
CA ARG A 167 -6.56 -19.84 -0.87
C ARG A 167 -7.75 -18.99 -0.46
N ALA A 168 -7.76 -18.52 0.79
CA ALA A 168 -8.82 -17.63 1.29
C ALA A 168 -8.61 -16.17 0.86
N LEU A 169 -7.39 -15.80 0.45
CA LEU A 169 -6.93 -14.42 0.26
C LEU A 169 -7.13 -13.59 1.53
N GLU A 170 -6.84 -14.19 2.68
CA GLU A 170 -6.96 -13.55 3.99
C GLU A 170 -5.60 -13.36 4.63
N VAL A 171 -5.45 -12.26 5.36
CA VAL A 171 -4.27 -12.01 6.19
C VAL A 171 -4.34 -12.93 7.40
N VAL A 172 -3.23 -13.59 7.69
CA VAL A 172 -3.11 -14.49 8.84
C VAL A 172 -1.82 -14.20 9.58
N TYR A 173 -1.84 -14.36 10.90
CA TYR A 173 -0.65 -14.27 11.72
C TYR A 173 -0.11 -15.66 12.04
N ARG A 174 1.21 -15.84 11.90
CA ARG A 174 1.91 -17.12 12.06
C ARG A 174 2.99 -16.99 13.13
N PRO A 175 2.71 -17.36 14.40
CA PRO A 175 3.68 -17.21 15.49
C PRO A 175 5.04 -17.90 15.25
N ARG A 176 5.06 -19.02 14.49
CA ARG A 176 6.30 -19.77 14.19
C ARG A 176 7.33 -19.01 13.35
N ILE A 177 6.91 -17.94 12.67
CA ILE A 177 7.80 -17.10 11.86
C ILE A 177 7.89 -15.67 12.40
N SER A 178 7.22 -15.37 13.52
CA SER A 178 7.32 -14.06 14.17
C SER A 178 8.60 -13.99 14.99
N GLU A 179 9.26 -12.84 14.93
CA GLU A 179 10.21 -12.40 15.94
C GLU A 179 9.48 -12.24 17.27
N GLY A 180 10.18 -12.53 18.36
CA GLY A 180 9.72 -12.27 19.71
C GLY A 180 10.72 -11.39 20.46
N GLY A 181 10.29 -10.86 21.60
CA GLY A 181 11.07 -9.90 22.39
C GLY A 181 10.87 -8.47 21.94
N SER A 182 11.49 -7.54 22.66
CA SER A 182 11.34 -6.10 22.45
C SER A 182 12.17 -5.63 21.25
N ILE A 183 11.55 -4.89 20.34
CA ILE A 183 12.17 -4.31 19.14
C ILE A 183 12.11 -2.78 19.25
N SER A 184 13.26 -2.12 19.10
CA SER A 184 13.33 -0.66 19.06
C SER A 184 13.31 -0.15 17.61
N LEU A 185 12.42 0.80 17.32
CA LEU A 185 12.32 1.46 16.02
C LEU A 185 12.12 2.96 16.23
N LEU A 186 13.00 3.79 15.65
CA LEU A 186 12.91 5.25 15.70
C LEU A 186 12.78 5.84 17.13
N GLY A 187 13.38 5.17 18.12
CA GLY A 187 13.34 5.57 19.53
C GLY A 187 12.14 5.04 20.32
N GLU A 188 11.17 4.42 19.66
CA GLU A 188 10.04 3.74 20.29
C GLU A 188 10.35 2.26 20.49
N VAL A 189 9.84 1.70 21.59
CA VAL A 189 9.98 0.27 21.92
C VAL A 189 8.64 -0.44 21.71
N TYR A 190 8.69 -1.49 20.92
CA TYR A 190 7.60 -2.42 20.62
C TYR A 190 7.90 -3.72 21.34
N GLU A 191 7.11 -4.05 22.35
CA GLU A 191 7.30 -5.21 23.20
C GLU A 191 5.95 -5.88 23.34
N ASP A 192 5.85 -7.13 22.89
CA ASP A 192 4.65 -7.92 23.08
C ASP A 192 4.94 -9.15 23.93
N ASP A 193 4.14 -9.28 24.99
CA ASP A 193 4.20 -10.34 25.99
C ASP A 193 3.29 -11.53 25.62
N GLU A 194 2.47 -11.42 24.55
CA GLU A 194 1.47 -12.43 24.17
C GLU A 194 1.56 -12.92 22.71
N ALA A 195 0.99 -14.11 22.45
CA ALA A 195 0.99 -14.72 21.12
C ALA A 195 -0.08 -14.10 20.21
N GLY A 196 0.20 -12.95 19.58
CA GLY A 196 -0.74 -12.31 18.66
C GLY A 196 -0.43 -10.86 18.29
N SER A 197 0.84 -10.46 18.36
CA SER A 197 1.31 -9.07 18.32
C SER A 197 0.55 -8.13 17.38
N GLN A 198 0.00 -7.09 17.99
CA GLN A 198 -0.52 -5.90 17.33
C GLN A 198 0.54 -4.81 17.19
N ASP A 199 1.83 -5.09 17.44
CA ASP A 199 2.92 -4.11 17.31
C ASP A 199 2.97 -3.53 15.91
N HIS A 200 2.68 -4.34 14.88
CA HIS A 200 2.57 -3.85 13.52
C HIS A 200 1.45 -2.80 13.36
N LEU A 201 0.33 -2.91 14.08
CA LEU A 201 -0.74 -1.90 14.04
C LEU A 201 -0.30 -0.61 14.74
N ARG A 202 0.33 -0.72 15.92
CA ARG A 202 0.89 0.42 16.65
C ARG A 202 1.97 1.12 15.82
N MET A 203 2.89 0.36 15.22
CA MET A 203 3.94 0.89 14.35
C MET A 203 3.36 1.68 13.18
N LEU A 204 2.30 1.18 12.55
CA LEU A 204 1.62 1.89 11.47
C LEU A 204 0.93 3.17 11.95
N GLU A 205 0.41 3.22 13.18
CA GLU A 205 -0.11 4.45 13.79
C GLU A 205 1.01 5.46 14.05
N ASP A 206 2.08 5.03 14.70
CA ASP A 206 3.22 5.88 15.06
C ASP A 206 3.87 6.48 13.80
N LEU A 207 4.04 5.67 12.74
CA LEU A 207 4.53 6.15 11.45
C LEU A 207 3.55 7.11 10.76
N ALA A 208 2.23 6.91 10.89
CA ALA A 208 1.24 7.79 10.29
C ALA A 208 1.18 9.17 10.96
N LEU A 209 1.49 9.24 12.26
CA LEU A 209 1.53 10.47 13.05
C LEU A 209 2.89 11.17 12.99
N ASN A 210 3.92 10.51 12.46
CA ASN A 210 5.25 11.08 12.36
C ASN A 210 5.26 12.36 11.49
N PRO A 211 5.84 13.49 11.95
CA PRO A 211 5.92 14.72 11.17
C PRO A 211 6.61 14.57 9.81
N MET A 212 7.59 13.66 9.69
CA MET A 212 8.27 13.39 8.43
C MET A 212 7.34 12.72 7.40
N THR A 213 6.43 11.87 7.87
CA THR A 213 5.38 11.29 7.04
C THR A 213 4.43 12.37 6.53
N ALA A 214 3.98 13.27 7.42
CA ALA A 214 3.12 14.39 7.03
C ALA A 214 3.80 15.25 5.94
N GLU A 215 5.08 15.60 6.13
CA GLU A 215 5.86 16.37 5.15
C GLU A 215 5.99 15.63 3.80
N HIS A 216 6.40 14.35 3.82
CA HIS A 216 6.57 13.54 2.62
C HIS A 216 5.26 13.42 1.82
N VAL A 217 4.17 13.07 2.50
CA VAL A 217 2.86 12.86 1.87
C VAL A 217 2.27 14.17 1.36
N CYS A 218 2.29 15.24 2.17
CA CYS A 218 1.79 16.56 1.76
C CYS A 218 2.57 17.08 0.56
N ARG A 219 3.90 16.96 0.56
CA ARG A 219 4.74 17.34 -0.59
C ARG A 219 4.36 16.57 -1.86
N LYS A 220 4.15 15.24 -1.77
CA LYS A 220 3.68 14.43 -2.92
C LYS A 220 2.30 14.87 -3.42
N LEU A 221 1.38 15.23 -2.53
CA LEU A 221 0.06 15.74 -2.89
C LEU A 221 0.15 17.09 -3.61
N VAL A 222 0.94 18.04 -3.10
CA VAL A 222 1.18 19.33 -3.76
C VAL A 222 1.80 19.11 -5.14
N ILE A 223 2.77 18.20 -5.25
CA ILE A 223 3.35 17.80 -6.54
C ILE A 223 2.29 17.19 -7.46
N HIS A 224 1.32 16.44 -6.95
CA HIS A 224 0.28 15.84 -7.79
C HIS A 224 -0.79 16.85 -8.25
N PHE A 225 -1.20 17.77 -7.38
CA PHE A 225 -2.39 18.59 -7.60
C PHE A 225 -2.10 20.05 -7.94
N VAL A 226 -0.99 20.61 -7.47
CA VAL A 226 -0.72 22.05 -7.53
C VAL A 226 0.39 22.38 -8.52
N ALA A 227 1.64 21.99 -8.23
CA ALA A 227 2.80 22.41 -9.02
C ALA A 227 3.93 21.37 -8.96
N ASP A 228 4.73 21.25 -10.01
CA ASP A 228 5.83 20.27 -10.06
C ASP A 228 6.95 20.61 -9.06
N GLU A 229 7.21 21.90 -8.84
CA GLU A 229 7.98 22.40 -7.71
C GLU A 229 7.00 22.84 -6.61
N PRO A 230 6.89 22.09 -5.49
CA PRO A 230 5.85 22.33 -4.50
C PRO A 230 6.14 23.60 -3.66
N PRO A 231 5.24 24.60 -3.64
CA PRO A 231 5.43 25.78 -2.81
C PRO A 231 5.45 25.42 -1.32
N ALA A 232 6.50 25.86 -0.62
CA ALA A 232 6.72 25.50 0.79
C ALA A 232 5.60 25.98 1.73
N ASP A 233 4.95 27.10 1.41
CA ASP A 233 3.81 27.62 2.18
C ASP A 233 2.56 26.75 2.06
N VAL A 234 2.31 26.16 0.89
CA VAL A 234 1.21 25.19 0.71
C VAL A 234 1.48 23.92 1.50
N VAL A 235 2.71 23.39 1.41
CA VAL A 235 3.10 22.18 2.15
C VAL A 235 2.98 22.42 3.65
N ALA A 236 3.47 23.56 4.16
CA ALA A 236 3.37 23.93 5.56
C ALA A 236 1.91 24.05 6.06
N ALA A 237 1.01 24.61 5.24
CA ALA A 237 -0.41 24.68 5.59
C ALA A 237 -1.04 23.28 5.69
N MET A 238 -0.68 22.37 4.79
CA MET A 238 -1.17 21.00 4.80
C MET A 238 -0.60 20.18 5.97
N THR A 239 0.69 20.32 6.30
CA THR A 239 1.29 19.62 7.44
C THR A 239 0.80 20.15 8.77
N ALA A 240 0.49 21.44 8.87
CA ALA A 240 -0.19 21.99 10.04
C ALA A 240 -1.58 21.37 10.23
N ALA A 241 -2.39 21.30 9.16
CA ALA A 241 -3.70 20.63 9.20
C ALA A 241 -3.57 19.13 9.55
N TRP A 242 -2.54 18.46 9.03
CA TRP A 242 -2.24 17.07 9.39
C TRP A 242 -1.97 16.91 10.88
N ALA A 243 -1.10 17.74 11.46
CA ALA A 243 -0.75 17.68 12.87
C ALA A 243 -1.94 18.00 13.79
N GLU A 244 -2.78 18.98 13.42
CA GLU A 244 -3.97 19.35 14.19
C GLU A 244 -5.06 18.26 14.19
N THR A 245 -5.15 17.49 13.11
CA THR A 245 -6.23 16.51 12.90
C THR A 245 -5.76 15.06 12.92
N GLU A 246 -4.53 14.82 13.35
CA GLU A 246 -3.93 13.48 13.39
C GLU A 246 -4.01 12.76 12.03
N GLY A 247 -3.83 13.53 10.95
CA GLY A 247 -3.85 13.04 9.58
C GLY A 247 -5.23 12.78 8.98
N ASP A 248 -6.28 13.51 9.37
CA ASP A 248 -7.57 13.51 8.62
C ASP A 248 -7.33 14.01 7.19
N LEU A 249 -7.47 13.12 6.22
CA LEU A 249 -7.15 13.41 4.82
C LEU A 249 -8.06 14.47 4.22
N LYS A 250 -9.33 14.59 4.64
CA LYS A 250 -10.21 15.65 4.15
C LYS A 250 -9.76 17.02 4.65
N ALA A 251 -9.28 17.11 5.90
CA ALA A 251 -8.73 18.34 6.44
C ALA A 251 -7.47 18.76 5.65
N VAL A 252 -6.59 17.79 5.37
CA VAL A 252 -5.37 18.00 4.57
C VAL A 252 -5.70 18.44 3.13
N TYR A 253 -6.67 17.80 2.47
CA TYR A 253 -7.10 18.20 1.13
C TYR A 253 -7.75 19.57 1.13
N ARG A 254 -8.53 19.90 2.16
CA ARG A 254 -9.12 21.23 2.30
C ARG A 254 -8.04 22.30 2.45
N ALA A 255 -7.04 22.08 3.30
CA ALA A 255 -5.90 22.99 3.45
C ALA A 255 -5.17 23.21 2.12
N MET A 256 -5.00 22.16 1.31
CA MET A 256 -4.44 22.27 -0.04
C MET A 256 -5.31 23.11 -0.97
N LEU A 257 -6.61 22.80 -1.05
CA LEU A 257 -7.53 23.40 -2.02
C LEU A 257 -7.93 24.84 -1.65
N ASP A 258 -7.99 25.18 -0.37
CA ASP A 258 -8.33 26.53 0.09
C ASP A 258 -7.13 27.49 0.03
N HIS A 259 -5.91 26.97 -0.14
CA HIS A 259 -4.71 27.80 -0.27
C HIS A 259 -4.72 28.58 -1.60
N PRO A 260 -4.52 29.91 -1.61
CA PRO A 260 -4.62 30.73 -2.84
C PRO A 260 -3.73 30.26 -3.99
N ARG A 261 -2.53 29.76 -3.68
CA ARG A 261 -1.59 29.20 -4.68
C ARG A 261 -2.10 27.95 -5.40
N ALA A 262 -3.09 27.23 -4.89
CA ALA A 262 -3.70 26.11 -5.60
C ALA A 262 -4.38 26.54 -6.90
N TRP A 263 -4.67 27.84 -7.05
CA TRP A 263 -5.45 28.39 -8.15
C TRP A 263 -4.78 29.58 -8.87
N SER A 264 -3.56 29.98 -8.47
CA SER A 264 -2.91 31.20 -8.98
C SER A 264 -2.43 31.07 -10.42
N ASP A 265 -2.02 29.87 -10.86
CA ASP A 265 -1.31 29.66 -12.13
C ASP A 265 -1.95 28.55 -12.98
N PRO A 266 -3.18 28.75 -13.49
CA PRO A 266 -3.89 27.74 -14.25
C PRO A 266 -3.12 27.36 -15.52
N GLY A 267 -3.02 26.05 -15.80
CA GLY A 267 -2.42 25.51 -17.02
C GLY A 267 -0.90 25.27 -16.98
N GLN A 268 -0.22 25.61 -15.88
CA GLN A 268 1.21 25.29 -15.71
C GLN A 268 1.47 23.79 -15.52
N LYS A 269 0.51 23.08 -14.91
CA LYS A 269 0.65 21.66 -14.62
C LYS A 269 0.31 20.80 -15.84
N ILE A 270 1.29 20.02 -16.28
CA ILE A 270 1.09 19.04 -17.35
C ILE A 270 0.31 17.83 -16.81
N LYS A 271 -0.76 17.46 -17.51
CA LYS A 271 -1.55 16.26 -17.19
C LYS A 271 -0.69 15.01 -17.35
N ARG A 272 -0.81 14.06 -16.41
CA ARG A 272 -0.18 12.74 -16.54
C ARG A 272 -0.79 11.97 -17.72
N PRO A 273 -0.10 10.98 -18.30
CA PRO A 273 -0.62 10.23 -19.45
C PRO A 273 -2.04 9.67 -19.25
N PHE A 274 -2.31 9.09 -18.08
CA PHE A 274 -3.65 8.58 -17.75
C PHE A 274 -4.71 9.71 -17.70
N GLU A 275 -4.41 10.82 -17.02
CA GLU A 275 -5.32 11.97 -16.92
C GLU A 275 -5.55 12.64 -18.27
N PHE A 276 -4.51 12.70 -19.12
CA PHE A 276 -4.60 13.23 -20.47
C PHE A 276 -5.60 12.42 -21.31
N VAL A 277 -5.46 11.08 -21.31
CA VAL A 277 -6.39 10.17 -21.99
C VAL A 277 -7.81 10.33 -21.44
N VAL A 278 -8.00 10.28 -20.12
CA VAL A 278 -9.32 10.48 -19.48
C VAL A 278 -9.96 11.79 -19.92
N SER A 279 -9.19 12.89 -19.91
CA SER A 279 -9.72 14.21 -20.26
C SER A 279 -10.10 14.37 -21.73
N GLY A 280 -9.57 13.53 -22.64
CA GLY A 280 -9.95 13.53 -24.05
C GLY A 280 -11.33 12.92 -24.31
N PHE A 281 -11.89 12.19 -23.35
CA PHE A 281 -13.22 11.57 -23.42
C PHE A 281 -14.28 12.30 -22.59
N ARG A 282 -13.92 13.42 -21.97
CA ARG A 282 -14.80 14.23 -21.09
C ARG A 282 -15.18 15.56 -21.73
#